data_AF-A0A0X3PEL0-F1
#
_entry.id   AF-A0A0X3PEL0-F1
#
_cell.length_a   1.000
_cell.length_b   1.000
_cell.length_c   1.000
_cell.angle_alpha   90.00
_cell.angle_beta   90.00
_cell.angle_gamma   90.00
#
_symmetry.space_group_name_H-M   'P 1'
#
loop_
_entity.id
_entity.type
_entity.pdbx_description
1 polymer ?
#
loop_
_entity_poly.entity_id
_entity_poly.type
_entity_poly.pdbx_seq_one_letter_code
_entity_poly.pdbx_strand_id
1 'polypeptide(L)'
;HFHFRLYQSIWPGIGAEYIVMPMAKNETDDTCWLVLSNVPTGTVIGLDANVWRIGRHFRGIKDIPQGLHYMFYSAVRENAVSGVRCSQFINLTKPCIVKKKWISDHEEFQDEPEADIDREILLSRPTEISMFLAKYPKERLADWISLSSHLTASIADRLQPTGRYIYSCAQFQSEKSNSQDRASVPIPERLLRGRVDSIAPESLAECEAQLPALKTMPETDLRLTVLPAHPLYPAGASPTEISLHNMDQTYTLNALLGQIETSIVASQPPMDSQCSHGLSPAEAFLLGEIQFSFVVFLLGEALEGWYHWRGILTLLASCEKAISEHPHLYKALITCLYRELTFTGDETTEKKDNDDHGDDSLSMSDLFHPGSFDGWSQRRPNDPAFLPHTLSRLFSNIAQASNNGDKALMDLVDRAEGLRKSLERKFGVSLSSCIRPPEVTDTEGGVPLDAYNWDDDEAPTLVL
;
A
#
# COMPACT_ATOMS: atom_id res chain seq x y z
N HIS A 1 4.14 52.85 -10.89
CA HIS A 1 4.50 53.21 -9.49
C HIS A 1 3.70 52.33 -8.54
N PHE A 2 4.28 51.98 -7.38
CA PHE A 2 3.90 50.94 -6.39
C PHE A 2 4.53 49.57 -6.72
N HIS A 3 5.82 49.30 -6.42
CA HIS A 3 6.53 49.14 -5.13
C HIS A 3 5.99 48.03 -4.22
N PHE A 4 6.55 46.83 -4.35
CA PHE A 4 6.60 45.83 -3.28
C PHE A 4 7.86 46.05 -2.45
N ARG A 5 7.68 46.17 -1.12
CA ARG A 5 8.76 46.29 -0.12
C ARG A 5 9.22 44.89 0.29
N LEU A 6 10.50 44.58 0.08
CA LEU A 6 11.20 43.56 0.86
C LEU A 6 11.53 44.13 2.23
N TYR A 7 11.24 43.37 3.29
CA TYR A 7 11.80 43.59 4.62
C TYR A 7 13.20 42.98 4.67
N GLN A 8 14.22 43.84 4.75
CA GLN A 8 15.56 43.48 5.22
C GLN A 8 15.62 43.69 6.73
N SER A 9 16.06 42.67 7.46
CA SER A 9 16.51 42.76 8.85
C SER A 9 17.98 42.36 8.91
N ILE A 10 18.72 43.09 9.73
CA ILE A 10 20.18 43.25 9.75
C ILE A 10 20.84 42.16 10.61
N TRP A 11 21.98 41.63 10.14
CA TRP A 11 23.09 41.16 11.00
C TRP A 11 24.44 41.52 10.34
N PRO A 12 25.44 42.06 11.08
CA PRO A 12 26.69 42.56 10.51
C PRO A 12 27.86 41.55 10.63
N GLY A 13 28.65 41.48 9.55
CA GLY A 13 30.11 41.25 9.58
C GLY A 13 30.62 39.82 9.79
N ILE A 14 31.36 39.31 8.79
CA ILE A 14 32.75 38.80 8.86
C ILE A 14 33.13 38.16 7.51
N GLY A 15 34.31 38.51 6.99
CA GLY A 15 35.18 37.62 6.21
C GLY A 15 34.82 37.32 4.76
N ALA A 16 35.48 38.01 3.82
CA ALA A 16 35.61 37.54 2.45
C ALA A 16 36.59 36.35 2.39
N GLU A 17 36.06 35.13 2.33
CA GLU A 17 36.79 33.96 1.83
C GLU A 17 36.20 33.59 0.47
N TYR A 18 37.06 33.59 -0.55
CA TYR A 18 36.74 33.04 -1.87
C TYR A 18 36.51 31.54 -1.72
N ILE A 19 35.27 31.13 -1.50
CA ILE A 19 34.85 29.76 -1.75
C ILE A 19 34.82 29.60 -3.27
N VAL A 20 35.86 28.96 -3.80
CA VAL A 20 35.80 28.35 -5.13
C VAL A 20 34.63 27.38 -5.08
N MET A 21 33.48 27.78 -5.66
CA MET A 21 32.37 26.86 -5.84
C MET A 21 32.89 25.67 -6.63
N PRO A 22 32.77 24.43 -6.11
CA PRO A 22 33.03 23.28 -6.95
C PRO A 22 32.06 23.37 -8.14
N MET A 23 32.59 23.21 -9.34
CA MET A 23 31.78 23.12 -10.55
C MET A 23 30.62 22.16 -10.29
N ALA A 24 29.43 22.56 -10.71
CA ALA A 24 28.22 21.76 -10.59
C ALA A 24 28.53 20.31 -10.95
N LYS A 25 28.43 19.40 -9.96
CA LYS A 25 28.28 17.97 -10.27
C LYS A 25 27.13 17.88 -11.26
N ASN A 26 27.36 17.23 -12.40
CA ASN A 26 26.29 16.98 -13.35
C ASN A 26 25.13 16.31 -12.59
N GLU A 27 23.96 16.96 -12.54
CA GLU A 27 22.72 16.43 -11.92
C GLU A 27 22.32 15.05 -12.46
N THR A 28 22.94 14.59 -13.55
CA THR A 28 22.66 13.31 -14.21
C THR A 28 23.29 12.10 -13.53
N ASP A 29 24.27 12.25 -12.63
CA ASP A 29 24.98 11.11 -12.03
C ASP A 29 24.25 10.43 -10.87
N ASP A 30 23.23 11.08 -10.29
CA ASP A 30 22.51 10.61 -9.09
C ASP A 30 21.05 10.17 -9.37
N THR A 31 20.69 9.92 -10.64
CA THR A 31 19.29 9.62 -11.02
C THR A 31 19.10 8.22 -11.61
N CYS A 32 17.91 7.66 -11.43
CA CYS A 32 17.54 6.36 -11.96
C CYS A 32 16.60 6.51 -13.16
N TRP A 33 16.81 5.70 -14.20
CA TRP A 33 15.99 5.74 -15.42
C TRP A 33 15.34 4.37 -15.63
N LEU A 34 14.08 4.39 -16.09
CA LEU A 34 13.32 3.22 -16.51
C LEU A 34 13.12 3.31 -18.02
N VAL A 35 13.76 2.43 -18.78
CA VAL A 35 13.67 2.39 -20.25
C VAL A 35 12.81 1.19 -20.67
N LEU A 36 11.77 1.45 -21.46
CA LEU A 36 10.79 0.48 -21.88
C LEU A 36 10.77 0.32 -23.40
N SER A 37 10.92 -0.91 -23.86
CA SER A 37 10.98 -1.27 -25.28
C SER A 37 9.77 -2.08 -25.72
N ASN A 38 9.31 -1.83 -26.95
CA ASN A 38 8.22 -2.57 -27.62
C ASN A 38 6.86 -2.55 -26.91
N VAL A 39 6.60 -1.54 -26.07
CA VAL A 39 5.31 -1.46 -25.36
C VAL A 39 4.18 -1.11 -26.33
N PRO A 40 3.04 -1.83 -26.31
CA PRO A 40 1.90 -1.52 -27.16
C PRO A 40 1.37 -0.11 -26.90
N THR A 41 1.05 0.61 -27.97
CA THR A 41 0.47 1.97 -27.87
C THR A 41 -0.89 1.91 -27.19
N GLY A 42 -1.13 2.83 -26.25
CA GLY A 42 -2.36 2.88 -25.47
C GLY A 42 -2.28 2.17 -24.12
N THR A 43 -1.26 1.33 -23.90
CA THR A 43 -0.99 0.68 -22.60
C THR A 43 -0.97 1.73 -21.48
N VAL A 44 -1.63 1.42 -20.37
CA VAL A 44 -1.57 2.25 -19.17
C VAL A 44 -0.34 1.80 -18.38
N ILE A 45 0.54 2.72 -18.03
CA ILE A 45 1.70 2.48 -17.15
C ILE A 45 1.60 3.45 -16.00
N GLY A 46 1.85 2.97 -14.79
CA GLY A 46 2.04 3.80 -13.62
C GLY A 46 3.37 3.53 -12.93
N LEU A 47 3.84 4.56 -12.26
CA LEU A 47 4.99 4.53 -11.37
C LEU A 47 4.64 5.38 -10.15
N ASP A 48 4.55 4.71 -9.01
CA ASP A 48 4.09 5.27 -7.74
C ASP A 48 2.70 5.88 -7.89
N ALA A 49 2.52 7.14 -7.47
CA ALA A 49 1.24 7.85 -7.58
C ALA A 49 0.96 8.45 -8.98
N ASN A 50 1.78 8.14 -9.98
CA ASN A 50 1.68 8.71 -11.33
C ASN A 50 1.21 7.66 -12.34
N VAL A 51 0.29 8.06 -13.23
CA VAL A 51 -0.28 7.17 -14.26
C VAL A 51 -0.25 7.85 -15.62
N TRP A 52 0.11 7.09 -16.66
CA TRP A 52 0.15 7.55 -18.04
C TRP A 52 -0.47 6.53 -18.98
N ARG A 53 -1.25 7.04 -19.94
CA ARG A 53 -1.58 6.28 -21.14
C ARG A 53 -0.51 6.55 -22.20
N ILE A 54 0.26 5.52 -22.57
CA ILE A 54 1.47 5.73 -23.37
C ILE A 54 1.17 5.86 -24.87
N GLY A 55 1.87 6.78 -25.52
CA GLY A 55 1.84 6.95 -26.98
C GLY A 55 2.89 6.11 -27.71
N ARG A 56 2.80 6.06 -29.05
CA ARG A 56 3.71 5.29 -29.94
C ARG A 56 5.21 5.55 -29.74
N HIS A 57 5.54 6.74 -29.27
CA HIS A 57 6.93 7.22 -29.12
C HIS A 57 7.43 7.11 -27.68
N PHE A 58 6.59 6.76 -26.73
CA PHE A 58 7.02 6.61 -25.34
C PHE A 58 8.02 5.46 -25.21
N ARG A 59 9.13 5.71 -24.50
CA ARG A 59 10.21 4.74 -24.26
C ARG A 59 10.62 4.67 -22.79
N GLY A 60 9.84 5.25 -21.87
CA GLY A 60 10.06 5.13 -20.44
C GLY A 60 10.13 6.45 -19.69
N ILE A 61 10.72 6.41 -18.49
CA ILE A 61 10.73 7.48 -17.50
C ILE A 61 12.17 7.74 -17.06
N LYS A 62 12.57 9.02 -16.97
CA LYS A 62 13.89 9.45 -16.53
C LYS A 62 13.81 10.33 -15.29
N ASP A 63 14.96 10.58 -14.69
CA ASP A 63 15.12 11.41 -13.51
C ASP A 63 14.30 10.89 -12.30
N ILE A 64 14.14 9.57 -12.20
CA ILE A 64 13.46 8.91 -11.08
C ILE A 64 14.35 9.09 -9.84
N PRO A 65 13.81 9.61 -8.73
CA PRO A 65 14.51 9.66 -7.45
C PRO A 65 15.04 8.29 -7.04
N GLN A 66 16.06 8.26 -6.19
CA GLN A 66 16.54 7.00 -5.64
C GLN A 66 15.59 6.52 -4.54
N GLY A 67 15.38 5.21 -4.46
CA GLY A 67 14.51 4.60 -3.47
C GLY A 67 13.79 3.36 -3.99
N LEU A 68 12.81 2.91 -3.22
CA LEU A 68 11.88 1.88 -3.66
C LEU A 68 10.75 2.56 -4.43
N HIS A 69 10.36 1.99 -5.57
CA HIS A 69 9.25 2.48 -6.39
C HIS A 69 8.31 1.34 -6.75
N TYR A 70 7.05 1.66 -7.06
CA TYR A 70 6.04 0.69 -7.45
C TYR A 70 5.58 0.93 -8.89
N MET A 71 5.98 0.02 -9.78
CA MET A 71 5.60 0.05 -11.19
C MET A 71 4.38 -0.84 -11.40
N PHE A 72 3.37 -0.33 -12.11
CA PHE A 72 2.22 -1.12 -12.56
C PHE A 72 1.86 -0.79 -14.00
N TYR A 73 1.15 -1.70 -14.66
CA TYR A 73 0.69 -1.49 -16.02
C TYR A 73 -0.56 -2.34 -16.33
N SER A 74 -1.33 -1.90 -17.31
CA SER A 74 -2.42 -2.64 -17.90
C SER A 74 -2.29 -2.58 -19.42
N ALA A 75 -1.99 -3.74 -20.02
CA ALA A 75 -1.83 -3.88 -21.47
C ALA A 75 -3.11 -3.47 -22.21
N VAL A 76 -3.00 -2.80 -23.35
CA VAL A 76 -4.16 -2.61 -24.23
C VAL A 76 -4.34 -3.81 -25.14
N ARG A 77 -5.54 -4.39 -25.15
CA ARG A 77 -5.94 -5.46 -26.08
C ARG A 77 -6.59 -4.89 -27.35
N GLU A 78 -6.72 -5.71 -28.39
CA GLU A 78 -7.22 -5.34 -29.73
C GLU A 78 -8.58 -4.60 -29.70
N ASN A 79 -9.41 -4.85 -28.69
CA ASN A 79 -10.72 -4.20 -28.52
C ASN A 79 -10.67 -2.89 -27.71
N ALA A 80 -9.48 -2.32 -27.46
CA ALA A 80 -9.27 -1.16 -26.60
C ALA A 80 -9.70 -1.33 -25.13
N VAL A 81 -10.00 -2.55 -24.70
CA VAL A 81 -10.25 -2.91 -23.30
C VAL A 81 -8.91 -3.09 -22.59
N SER A 82 -8.80 -2.52 -21.39
CA SER A 82 -7.62 -2.67 -20.52
C SER A 82 -7.48 -4.12 -20.07
N GLY A 83 -6.27 -4.67 -20.18
CA GLY A 83 -5.92 -5.99 -19.68
C GLY A 83 -5.84 -6.05 -18.16
N VAL A 84 -5.55 -7.25 -17.64
CA VAL A 84 -5.28 -7.46 -16.21
C VAL A 84 -4.16 -6.51 -15.78
N ARG A 85 -4.32 -5.89 -14.60
CA ARG A 85 -3.28 -5.03 -14.06
C ARG A 85 -2.18 -5.91 -13.48
N CYS A 86 -0.96 -5.62 -13.89
CA CYS A 86 0.25 -6.29 -13.43
C CYS A 86 1.15 -5.26 -12.77
N SER A 87 1.83 -5.63 -11.69
CA SER A 87 2.66 -4.71 -10.93
C SER A 87 3.87 -5.37 -10.30
N GLN A 88 4.81 -4.53 -9.86
CA GLN A 88 6.02 -4.94 -9.18
C GLN A 88 6.66 -3.74 -8.45
N PHE A 89 7.26 -3.99 -7.30
CA PHE A 89 8.23 -3.08 -6.72
C PHE A 89 9.55 -3.17 -7.51
N ILE A 90 10.19 -2.03 -7.69
CA ILE A 90 11.51 -1.90 -8.29
C ILE A 90 12.43 -1.19 -7.32
N ASN A 91 13.57 -1.81 -7.05
CA ASN A 91 14.59 -1.25 -6.18
C ASN A 91 15.54 -0.35 -6.98
N LEU A 92 15.42 0.96 -6.77
CA LEU A 92 16.25 2.00 -7.38
C LEU A 92 17.08 2.74 -6.32
N THR A 93 17.53 2.06 -5.25
CA THR A 93 18.32 2.67 -4.16
C THR A 93 19.73 3.07 -4.56
N LYS A 94 20.14 2.85 -5.81
CA LYS A 94 21.44 3.27 -6.37
C LYS A 94 21.20 3.79 -7.78
N PRO A 95 21.99 4.77 -8.27
CA PRO A 95 21.90 5.25 -9.65
C PRO A 95 22.00 4.10 -10.65
N CYS A 96 20.92 3.85 -11.38
CA CYS A 96 20.84 2.72 -12.31
C CYS A 96 19.91 3.01 -13.50
N ILE A 97 20.12 2.26 -14.58
CA ILE A 97 19.24 2.28 -15.76
C ILE A 97 18.56 0.91 -15.84
N VAL A 98 17.29 0.85 -15.48
CA VAL A 98 16.48 -0.36 -15.59
C VAL A 98 15.89 -0.44 -16.99
N LYS A 99 16.29 -1.46 -17.75
CA LYS A 99 15.73 -1.73 -19.09
C LYS A 99 14.76 -2.88 -19.03
N LYS A 100 13.60 -2.68 -19.67
CA LYS A 100 12.57 -3.70 -19.80
C LYS A 100 12.07 -3.78 -21.22
N LYS A 101 11.92 -5.00 -21.70
CA LYS A 101 11.35 -5.29 -23.01
C LYS A 101 9.99 -5.96 -22.85
N TRP A 102 9.00 -5.44 -23.57
CA TRP A 102 7.68 -6.04 -23.64
C TRP A 102 7.73 -7.37 -24.41
N ILE A 103 7.14 -8.41 -23.81
CA ILE A 103 6.95 -9.73 -24.39
C ILE A 103 5.46 -9.92 -24.67
N SER A 104 5.09 -9.84 -25.94
CA SER A 104 3.68 -9.83 -26.36
C SER A 104 2.93 -11.12 -26.02
N ASP A 105 3.62 -12.26 -26.02
CA ASP A 105 2.98 -13.58 -25.79
C ASP A 105 2.52 -13.76 -24.34
N HIS A 106 3.19 -13.10 -23.40
CA HIS A 106 2.89 -13.18 -21.97
C HIS A 106 2.23 -11.91 -21.42
N GLU A 107 2.08 -10.87 -22.24
CA GLU A 107 1.68 -9.53 -21.80
C GLU A 107 2.52 -9.02 -20.61
N GLU A 108 3.83 -9.31 -20.62
CA GLU A 108 4.75 -9.05 -19.51
C GLU A 108 6.02 -8.32 -19.93
N PHE A 109 6.70 -7.70 -18.97
CA PHE A 109 8.03 -7.13 -19.17
C PHE A 109 9.12 -8.13 -18.77
N GLN A 110 10.14 -8.25 -19.61
CA GLN A 110 11.38 -8.95 -19.28
C GLN A 110 12.49 -7.95 -19.00
N ASP A 111 13.26 -8.17 -17.94
CA ASP A 111 14.47 -7.36 -17.69
C ASP A 111 15.54 -7.64 -18.72
N GLU A 112 16.12 -6.56 -19.23
CA GLU A 112 17.30 -6.61 -20.08
C GLU A 112 18.52 -6.12 -19.29
N PRO A 113 19.68 -6.79 -19.43
CA PRO A 113 20.89 -6.37 -18.74
C PRO A 113 21.32 -4.96 -19.19
N GLU A 114 21.87 -4.18 -18.26
CA GLU A 114 22.52 -2.92 -18.57
C GLU A 114 23.85 -3.21 -19.28
N ALA A 115 23.94 -2.94 -20.59
CA ALA A 115 25.22 -2.90 -21.30
C ALA A 115 25.90 -1.54 -21.12
N ASP A 116 27.22 -1.54 -20.86
CA ASP A 116 28.02 -0.31 -20.69
C ASP A 116 27.86 0.66 -21.88
N ILE A 117 27.80 0.11 -23.09
CA ILE A 117 27.62 0.87 -24.35
C ILE A 117 26.28 1.61 -24.35
N ASP A 118 25.21 0.97 -23.86
CA ASP A 118 23.91 1.62 -23.84
C ASP A 118 23.86 2.74 -22.81
N ARG A 119 24.54 2.61 -21.67
CA ARG A 119 24.70 3.69 -20.70
C ARG A 119 25.44 4.87 -21.32
N GLU A 120 26.55 4.61 -22.02
CA GLU A 120 27.31 5.65 -22.72
C GLU A 120 26.47 6.32 -23.82
N ILE A 121 25.68 5.56 -24.60
CA ILE A 121 24.78 6.12 -25.62
C ILE A 121 23.67 6.96 -24.96
N LEU A 122 23.06 6.45 -23.89
CA LEU A 122 22.01 7.12 -23.14
C LEU A 122 22.50 8.46 -22.56
N LEU A 123 23.73 8.50 -22.07
CA LEU A 123 24.35 9.68 -21.48
C LEU A 123 25.01 10.61 -22.51
N SER A 124 25.46 10.10 -23.67
CA SER A 124 26.12 10.91 -24.71
C SER A 124 25.17 11.66 -25.63
N ARG A 125 23.90 11.25 -25.73
CA ARG A 125 22.86 11.92 -26.55
C ARG A 125 21.59 12.24 -25.75
N PRO A 126 21.71 13.05 -24.68
CA PRO A 126 20.60 13.31 -23.77
C PRO A 126 19.41 13.98 -24.47
N THR A 127 19.65 14.85 -25.46
CA THR A 127 18.59 15.55 -26.21
C THR A 127 17.74 14.61 -27.06
N GLU A 128 18.34 13.69 -27.83
CA GLU A 128 17.60 12.75 -28.69
C GLU A 128 16.77 11.77 -27.88
N ILE A 129 17.34 11.23 -26.81
CA ILE A 129 16.70 10.23 -25.95
C ILE A 129 15.64 10.88 -25.05
N SER A 130 15.88 12.10 -24.56
CA SER A 130 14.92 12.82 -23.73
C SER A 130 13.59 13.11 -24.43
N MET A 131 13.54 13.11 -25.76
CA MET A 131 12.28 13.25 -26.51
C MET A 131 11.34 12.06 -26.34
N PHE A 132 11.88 10.90 -25.95
CA PHE A 132 11.13 9.66 -25.82
C PHE A 132 10.95 9.22 -24.36
N LEU A 133 11.63 9.87 -23.41
CA LEU A 133 11.54 9.59 -21.98
C LEU A 133 10.77 10.71 -21.26
N ALA A 134 9.70 10.34 -20.55
CA ALA A 134 9.00 11.26 -19.66
C ALA A 134 9.86 11.57 -18.44
N LYS A 135 9.81 12.81 -17.95
CA LYS A 135 10.44 13.14 -16.67
C LYS A 135 9.55 12.65 -15.53
N TYR A 136 10.14 12.07 -14.48
CA TYR A 136 9.42 11.73 -13.27
C TYR A 136 8.76 12.99 -12.66
N PRO A 137 7.43 13.01 -12.45
CA PRO A 137 6.74 14.13 -11.81
C PRO A 137 7.08 14.18 -10.32
N LYS A 138 7.85 15.19 -9.92
CA LYS A 138 8.30 15.33 -8.52
C LYS A 138 7.19 15.85 -7.61
N GLU A 139 6.11 16.36 -8.18
CA GLU A 139 4.96 16.93 -7.47
C GLU A 139 4.30 15.90 -6.54
N ARG A 140 4.25 14.62 -6.97
CA ARG A 140 3.64 13.51 -6.22
C ARG A 140 4.64 12.64 -5.47
N LEU A 141 5.91 13.04 -5.42
CA LEU A 141 6.94 12.27 -4.73
C LEU A 141 6.68 12.21 -3.22
N ALA A 142 6.20 13.31 -2.63
CA ALA A 142 5.86 13.36 -1.21
C ALA A 142 4.72 12.38 -0.86
N ASP A 143 3.72 12.27 -1.75
CA ASP A 143 2.63 11.30 -1.57
C ASP A 143 3.17 9.87 -1.56
N TRP A 144 4.07 9.54 -2.50
CA TRP A 144 4.69 8.23 -2.57
C TRP A 144 5.53 7.91 -1.33
N ILE A 145 6.39 8.83 -0.92
CA ILE A 145 7.22 8.68 0.30
C ILE A 145 6.31 8.47 1.52
N SER A 146 5.19 9.17 1.60
CA SER A 146 4.23 9.04 2.68
C SER A 146 3.55 7.66 2.69
N LEU A 147 3.13 7.16 1.52
CA LEU A 147 2.53 5.82 1.37
C LEU A 147 3.52 4.67 1.61
N SER A 148 4.82 4.91 1.46
CA SER A 148 5.87 3.89 1.50
C SER A 148 6.89 4.08 2.62
N SER A 149 6.58 4.89 3.63
CA SER A 149 7.56 5.31 4.66
C SER A 149 8.15 4.18 5.52
N HIS A 150 7.48 3.04 5.63
CA HIS A 150 7.95 1.83 6.31
C HIS A 150 8.31 0.71 5.32
N LEU A 151 8.13 0.93 4.02
CA LEU A 151 8.54 -0.02 2.99
C LEU A 151 10.04 0.11 2.73
N THR A 152 10.73 -1.02 2.85
CA THR A 152 12.13 -1.14 2.43
C THR A 152 12.24 -2.14 1.30
N ALA A 153 13.32 -2.07 0.52
CA ALA A 153 13.61 -3.07 -0.52
C ALA A 153 13.60 -4.50 0.05
N SER A 154 14.15 -4.70 1.26
CA SER A 154 14.16 -6.02 1.90
C SER A 154 12.76 -6.54 2.24
N ILE A 155 11.84 -5.66 2.66
CA ILE A 155 10.45 -6.01 2.95
C ILE A 155 9.72 -6.35 1.65
N ALA A 156 9.86 -5.51 0.62
CA ALA A 156 9.28 -5.77 -0.69
C ALA A 156 9.79 -7.08 -1.29
N ASP A 157 11.11 -7.30 -1.32
CA ASP A 157 11.73 -8.53 -1.84
C ASP A 157 11.26 -9.78 -1.08
N ARG A 158 10.88 -9.66 0.19
CA ARG A 158 10.31 -10.76 0.98
C ARG A 158 8.85 -11.03 0.64
N LEU A 159 8.03 -9.98 0.51
CA LEU A 159 6.57 -10.07 0.37
C LEU A 159 6.11 -10.29 -1.08
N GLN A 160 6.84 -9.77 -2.05
CA GLN A 160 6.49 -9.93 -3.46
C GLN A 160 6.55 -11.39 -3.91
N PRO A 161 5.86 -11.78 -4.99
CA PRO A 161 5.90 -13.14 -5.52
C PRO A 161 7.28 -13.52 -6.07
N THR A 162 7.61 -14.82 -6.07
CA THR A 162 8.89 -15.30 -6.60
C THR A 162 9.00 -15.16 -8.13
N GLY A 163 7.85 -15.19 -8.81
CA GLY A 163 7.68 -14.91 -10.23
C GLY A 163 7.61 -13.42 -10.55
N ARG A 164 7.98 -12.54 -9.60
CA ARG A 164 8.19 -11.09 -9.73
C ARG A 164 6.93 -10.24 -9.88
N TYR A 165 5.96 -10.67 -10.68
CA TYR A 165 4.74 -9.92 -10.95
C TYR A 165 3.63 -10.22 -9.95
N ILE A 166 2.98 -9.16 -9.51
CA ILE A 166 1.72 -9.19 -8.77
C ILE A 166 0.61 -8.91 -9.78
N TYR A 167 -0.43 -9.72 -9.80
CA TYR A 167 -1.55 -9.59 -10.73
C TYR A 167 -2.79 -9.15 -9.95
N SER A 168 -3.62 -8.30 -10.55
CA SER A 168 -4.89 -7.89 -9.94
C SER A 168 -5.91 -9.03 -9.82
N CYS A 169 -5.70 -10.13 -10.55
CA CYS A 169 -6.47 -11.36 -10.41
C CYS A 169 -5.58 -12.60 -10.30
N ALA A 170 -6.09 -13.63 -9.62
CA ALA A 170 -5.39 -14.89 -9.40
C ALA A 170 -5.04 -15.58 -10.74
N GLN A 171 -3.78 -15.99 -10.86
CA GLN A 171 -3.30 -16.77 -12.00
C GLN A 171 -3.44 -18.26 -11.68
N PHE A 172 -4.03 -19.03 -12.60
CA PHE A 172 -4.32 -20.45 -12.37
C PHE A 172 -3.49 -21.39 -13.26
N GLN A 173 -3.07 -22.51 -12.70
CA GLN A 173 -2.37 -23.56 -13.41
C GLN A 173 -3.30 -24.22 -14.43
N SER A 174 -2.93 -24.11 -15.71
CA SER A 174 -3.59 -24.84 -16.79
C SER A 174 -3.05 -26.27 -16.89
N GLU A 175 -3.85 -27.26 -16.49
CA GLU A 175 -3.51 -28.66 -16.73
C GLU A 175 -3.74 -29.02 -18.21
N LYS A 176 -2.73 -29.60 -18.87
CA LYS A 176 -2.85 -30.03 -20.28
C LYS A 176 -3.97 -31.06 -20.39
N SER A 177 -5.02 -30.72 -21.14
CA SER A 177 -6.14 -31.63 -21.43
C SER A 177 -6.49 -31.61 -22.91
N ASN A 178 -6.70 -32.80 -23.48
CA ASN A 178 -7.26 -32.95 -24.81
C ASN A 178 -8.81 -32.94 -24.76
N SER A 179 -9.47 -32.94 -25.91
CA SER A 179 -10.95 -32.91 -25.98
C SER A 179 -11.60 -34.16 -25.39
N GLN A 180 -10.94 -35.32 -25.46
CA GLN A 180 -11.43 -36.57 -24.86
C GLN A 180 -11.31 -36.53 -23.34
N ASP A 181 -10.19 -36.01 -22.81
CA ASP A 181 -9.99 -35.83 -21.37
C ASP A 181 -11.09 -34.93 -20.80
N ARG A 182 -11.33 -33.76 -21.43
CA ARG A 182 -12.38 -32.81 -21.00
C ARG A 182 -13.79 -33.39 -21.10
N ALA A 183 -14.07 -34.21 -22.12
CA ALA A 183 -15.37 -34.88 -22.26
C ALA A 183 -15.55 -36.03 -21.25
N SER A 184 -14.45 -36.61 -20.77
CA SER A 184 -14.46 -37.68 -19.78
C SER A 184 -14.54 -37.19 -18.34
N VAL A 185 -14.23 -35.91 -18.08
CA VAL A 185 -14.44 -35.30 -16.77
C VAL A 185 -15.93 -35.32 -16.48
N PRO A 186 -16.39 -36.05 -15.44
CA PRO A 186 -17.79 -36.03 -15.06
C PRO A 186 -18.15 -34.58 -14.72
N ILE A 187 -19.06 -34.00 -15.50
CA ILE A 187 -19.66 -32.73 -15.11
C ILE A 187 -20.39 -33.02 -13.79
N PRO A 188 -20.03 -32.34 -12.68
CA PRO A 188 -20.75 -32.51 -11.43
C PRO A 188 -22.25 -32.40 -11.70
N GLU A 189 -23.08 -33.30 -11.16
CA GLU A 189 -24.51 -33.41 -11.52
C GLU A 189 -25.27 -32.05 -11.43
N ARG A 190 -24.78 -31.15 -10.58
CA ARG A 190 -25.29 -29.78 -10.37
C ARG A 190 -24.95 -28.76 -11.46
N LEU A 191 -23.92 -28.99 -12.29
CA LEU A 191 -23.57 -28.14 -13.45
C LEU A 191 -24.23 -28.63 -14.75
N LEU A 192 -25.03 -29.69 -14.69
CA LEU A 192 -25.80 -30.19 -15.84
C LEU A 192 -26.91 -29.20 -16.20
N ARG A 193 -26.87 -28.75 -17.45
CA ARG A 193 -27.83 -27.79 -18.02
C ARG A 193 -29.25 -28.43 -18.01
N GLY A 194 -30.16 -27.93 -17.16
CA GLY A 194 -31.56 -28.40 -17.11
C GLY A 194 -32.14 -28.71 -15.73
N ARG A 195 -31.36 -28.64 -14.64
CA ARG A 195 -31.94 -28.62 -13.28
C ARG A 195 -32.46 -27.22 -12.96
N VAL A 196 -33.74 -27.12 -12.63
CA VAL A 196 -34.45 -25.89 -12.20
C VAL A 196 -34.40 -25.72 -10.67
N ASP A 197 -33.92 -26.75 -9.94
CA ASP A 197 -33.85 -26.77 -8.47
C ASP A 197 -32.54 -26.21 -7.90
N SER A 198 -31.87 -25.30 -8.62
CA SER A 198 -30.66 -24.65 -8.11
C SER A 198 -31.06 -23.65 -7.02
N ILE A 199 -31.15 -24.14 -5.78
CA ILE A 199 -31.20 -23.29 -4.60
C ILE A 199 -29.94 -22.43 -4.63
N ALA A 200 -30.12 -21.10 -4.64
CA ALA A 200 -28.98 -20.18 -4.56
C ALA A 200 -28.21 -20.49 -3.27
N PRO A 201 -26.88 -20.68 -3.32
CA PRO A 201 -26.11 -21.00 -2.12
C PRO A 201 -26.32 -19.94 -1.04
N GLU A 202 -26.58 -20.39 0.18
CA GLU A 202 -26.87 -19.50 1.31
C GLU A 202 -25.57 -19.00 1.96
N SER A 203 -24.39 -19.46 1.53
CA SER A 203 -23.10 -18.93 1.98
C SER A 203 -22.01 -18.95 0.90
N LEU A 204 -20.98 -18.12 1.08
CA LEU A 204 -19.80 -18.10 0.20
C LEU A 204 -19.06 -19.43 0.23
N ALA A 205 -18.93 -20.06 1.40
CA ALA A 205 -18.28 -21.36 1.55
C ALA A 205 -19.02 -22.46 0.76
N GLU A 206 -20.36 -22.42 0.71
CA GLU A 206 -21.14 -23.31 -0.15
C GLU A 206 -20.94 -23.01 -1.63
N CYS A 207 -20.75 -21.74 -2.00
CA CYS A 207 -20.46 -21.32 -3.37
C CYS A 207 -19.05 -21.77 -3.79
N GLU A 208 -18.04 -21.60 -2.93
CA GLU A 208 -16.66 -22.05 -3.15
C GLU A 208 -16.53 -23.57 -3.20
N ALA A 209 -17.22 -24.30 -2.31
CA ALA A 209 -17.34 -25.75 -2.39
C ALA A 209 -18.00 -26.22 -3.69
N GLN A 210 -18.73 -25.32 -4.36
CA GLN A 210 -19.34 -25.53 -5.66
C GLN A 210 -18.45 -25.07 -6.84
N LEU A 211 -17.29 -24.46 -6.62
CA LEU A 211 -16.36 -24.14 -7.70
C LEU A 211 -15.46 -25.34 -8.02
N PRO A 212 -14.96 -25.47 -9.27
CA PRO A 212 -13.87 -26.38 -9.57
C PRO A 212 -12.67 -26.09 -8.67
N ALA A 213 -11.93 -27.12 -8.26
CA ALA A 213 -10.68 -26.95 -7.51
C ALA A 213 -9.61 -26.36 -8.43
N LEU A 214 -9.52 -25.04 -8.47
CA LEU A 214 -8.49 -24.31 -9.21
C LEU A 214 -7.23 -24.21 -8.36
N LYS A 215 -6.07 -24.53 -8.94
CA LYS A 215 -4.75 -24.35 -8.30
C LYS A 215 -4.13 -23.07 -8.82
N THR A 216 -3.74 -22.17 -7.93
CA THR A 216 -3.01 -20.94 -8.30
C THR A 216 -1.58 -21.26 -8.74
N MET A 217 -0.97 -20.35 -9.50
CA MET A 217 0.45 -20.40 -9.86
C MET A 217 1.28 -19.94 -8.63
N PRO A 218 2.05 -20.82 -7.97
CA PRO A 218 2.72 -20.48 -6.71
C PRO A 218 3.74 -19.34 -6.85
N GLU A 219 4.27 -19.14 -8.05
CA GLU A 219 5.18 -18.04 -8.36
C GLU A 219 4.49 -16.67 -8.38
N THR A 220 3.16 -16.64 -8.45
CA THR A 220 2.35 -15.40 -8.46
C THR A 220 1.75 -15.06 -7.10
N ASP A 221 1.82 -15.98 -6.14
CA ASP A 221 1.25 -15.79 -4.81
C ASP A 221 2.10 -14.80 -4.00
N LEU A 222 1.44 -13.85 -3.32
CA LEU A 222 2.10 -12.96 -2.38
C LEU A 222 2.60 -13.75 -1.17
N ARG A 223 3.78 -13.42 -0.67
CA ARG A 223 4.41 -14.09 0.48
C ARG A 223 4.10 -13.36 1.78
N LEU A 224 2.82 -13.12 2.01
CA LEU A 224 2.28 -12.41 3.18
C LEU A 224 2.40 -13.24 4.45
N THR A 225 2.52 -12.56 5.59
CA THR A 225 2.47 -13.16 6.92
C THR A 225 1.12 -13.85 7.10
N VAL A 226 1.16 -15.15 7.45
CA VAL A 226 -0.07 -15.93 7.64
C VAL A 226 -0.74 -15.49 8.94
N LEU A 227 -1.90 -14.83 8.82
CA LEU A 227 -2.71 -14.46 9.96
C LEU A 227 -3.47 -15.69 10.51
N PRO A 228 -3.45 -15.93 11.83
CA PRO A 228 -4.24 -17.00 12.43
C PRO A 228 -5.73 -16.83 12.16
N ALA A 229 -6.41 -17.89 11.71
CA ALA A 229 -7.86 -17.87 11.45
C ALA A 229 -8.70 -17.63 12.71
N HIS A 230 -8.14 -17.92 13.89
CA HIS A 230 -8.75 -17.69 15.19
C HIS A 230 -7.70 -17.11 16.16
N PRO A 231 -8.12 -16.34 17.18
CA PRO A 231 -7.20 -15.86 18.20
C PRO A 231 -6.43 -17.00 18.87
N LEU A 232 -5.14 -16.78 19.06
CA LEU A 232 -4.24 -17.71 19.72
C LEU A 232 -4.29 -17.52 21.23
N TYR A 233 -3.92 -18.56 21.97
CA TYR A 233 -3.79 -18.55 23.43
C TYR A 233 -2.72 -19.56 23.87
N PRO A 234 -2.16 -19.43 25.09
CA PRO A 234 -1.17 -20.36 25.62
C PRO A 234 -1.68 -21.80 25.68
N ALA A 235 -0.78 -22.77 25.43
CA ALA A 235 -1.10 -24.18 25.58
C ALA A 235 -1.48 -24.50 27.03
N GLY A 236 -2.63 -25.15 27.23
CA GLY A 236 -3.16 -25.48 28.56
C GLY A 236 -4.00 -24.37 29.21
N ALA A 237 -4.32 -23.30 28.48
CA ALA A 237 -5.21 -22.25 28.97
C ALA A 237 -6.60 -22.80 29.39
N SER A 238 -7.08 -22.33 30.53
CA SER A 238 -8.44 -22.58 31.02
C SER A 238 -9.49 -21.91 30.11
N PRO A 239 -10.77 -22.33 30.14
CA PRO A 239 -11.84 -21.68 29.36
C PRO A 239 -11.97 -20.17 29.64
N THR A 240 -11.67 -19.75 30.87
CA THR A 240 -11.67 -18.33 31.25
C THR A 240 -10.52 -17.58 30.58
N GLU A 241 -9.30 -18.14 30.59
CA GLU A 241 -8.14 -17.55 29.91
C GLU A 241 -8.31 -17.50 28.39
N ILE A 242 -8.88 -18.56 27.79
CA ILE A 242 -9.24 -18.56 26.36
C ILE A 242 -10.22 -17.43 26.06
N SER A 243 -11.24 -17.23 26.90
CA SER A 243 -12.20 -16.13 26.73
C SER A 243 -11.51 -14.76 26.80
N LEU A 244 -10.54 -14.58 27.71
CA LEU A 244 -9.75 -13.35 27.80
C LEU A 244 -8.94 -13.10 26.52
N HIS A 245 -8.23 -14.11 26.00
CA HIS A 245 -7.45 -13.99 24.76
C HIS A 245 -8.30 -13.81 23.49
N ASN A 246 -9.58 -14.20 23.52
CA ASN A 246 -10.52 -13.90 22.45
C ASN A 246 -11.03 -12.45 22.49
N MET A 247 -11.17 -11.86 23.70
CA MET A 247 -11.57 -10.45 23.85
C MET A 247 -10.41 -9.49 23.55
N ASP A 248 -9.20 -9.87 23.97
CA ASP A 248 -7.95 -9.15 23.72
C ASP A 248 -6.94 -10.05 23.01
N GLN A 249 -6.71 -9.75 21.73
CA GLN A 249 -5.85 -10.54 20.86
C GLN A 249 -4.35 -10.21 21.01
N THR A 250 -3.94 -9.48 22.05
CA THR A 250 -2.54 -9.11 22.30
C THR A 250 -1.59 -10.33 22.31
N TYR A 251 -2.05 -11.48 22.80
CA TYR A 251 -1.27 -12.72 22.73
C TYR A 251 -1.03 -13.18 21.28
N THR A 252 -2.06 -13.08 20.43
CA THR A 252 -1.98 -13.40 19.00
C THR A 252 -0.99 -12.48 18.30
N LEU A 253 -1.07 -11.17 18.56
CA LEU A 253 -0.13 -10.19 18.02
C LEU A 253 1.31 -10.51 18.44
N ASN A 254 1.56 -10.73 19.72
CA ASN A 254 2.90 -11.04 20.22
C ASN A 254 3.46 -12.36 19.64
N ALA A 255 2.61 -13.38 19.45
CA ALA A 255 3.01 -14.63 18.79
C ALA A 255 3.38 -14.40 17.32
N LEU A 256 2.62 -13.56 16.61
CA LEU A 256 2.90 -13.19 15.21
C LEU A 256 4.19 -12.38 15.08
N LEU A 257 4.41 -11.39 15.96
CA LEU A 257 5.66 -10.63 16.00
C LEU A 257 6.87 -11.55 16.24
N GLY A 258 6.76 -12.53 17.14
CA GLY A 258 7.82 -13.52 17.37
C GLY A 258 8.10 -14.40 16.15
N GLN A 259 7.09 -14.77 15.37
CA GLN A 259 7.26 -15.50 14.11
C GLN A 259 7.97 -14.65 13.05
N ILE A 260 7.56 -13.38 12.91
CA ILE A 260 8.20 -12.41 12.02
C ILE A 260 9.68 -12.25 12.39
N GLU A 261 9.97 -12.04 13.67
CA GLU A 261 11.34 -11.90 14.18
C GLU A 261 12.19 -13.12 13.84
N THR A 262 11.68 -14.32 14.11
CA THR A 262 12.35 -15.58 13.76
C THR A 262 12.63 -15.69 12.26
N SER A 263 11.68 -15.28 11.42
CA SER A 263 11.84 -15.27 9.96
C SER A 263 12.88 -14.26 9.48
N ILE A 264 12.94 -13.07 10.09
CA ILE A 264 13.95 -12.04 9.77
C ILE A 264 15.35 -12.57 10.09
N VAL A 265 15.55 -13.12 11.29
CA VAL A 265 16.85 -13.69 11.73
C VAL A 265 17.30 -14.85 10.84
N ALA A 266 16.37 -15.65 10.32
CA ALA A 266 16.69 -16.75 9.40
C ALA A 266 17.15 -16.26 8.00
N SER A 267 16.78 -15.05 7.60
CA SER A 267 16.94 -14.57 6.22
C SER A 267 18.24 -13.81 5.96
N GLN A 268 18.84 -13.13 6.96
CA GLN A 268 20.13 -12.43 6.86
C GLN A 268 20.85 -12.27 8.22
N PRO A 269 22.19 -12.11 8.26
CA PRO A 269 22.87 -11.59 9.45
C PRO A 269 22.44 -10.14 9.72
N PRO A 270 22.53 -9.64 10.96
CA PRO A 270 22.05 -8.30 11.30
C PRO A 270 22.88 -7.26 10.53
N MET A 271 22.30 -6.69 9.47
CA MET A 271 22.71 -5.35 9.05
C MET A 271 22.25 -4.38 10.14
N ASP A 272 23.07 -3.38 10.43
CA ASP A 272 22.77 -2.26 11.31
C ASP A 272 21.60 -1.43 10.73
N SER A 273 20.41 -2.02 10.70
CA SER A 273 19.19 -1.35 10.32
C SER A 273 18.85 -0.47 11.51
N GLN A 274 19.16 0.82 11.37
CA GLN A 274 18.68 1.86 12.30
C GLN A 274 17.16 1.66 12.42
N CYS A 275 16.74 1.05 13.51
CA CYS A 275 15.34 0.87 13.82
C CYS A 275 14.78 2.27 14.05
N SER A 276 13.78 2.64 13.27
CA SER A 276 13.10 3.92 13.41
C SER A 276 12.60 4.06 14.86
N HIS A 277 12.97 5.16 15.51
CA HIS A 277 12.40 5.69 16.76
C HIS A 277 11.58 4.72 17.63
N GLY A 278 12.22 3.69 18.20
CA GLY A 278 11.62 2.84 19.24
C GLY A 278 10.80 1.64 18.79
N LEU A 279 10.77 1.31 17.49
CA LEU A 279 10.16 0.08 16.97
C LEU A 279 11.15 -1.10 17.01
N SER A 280 10.66 -2.29 17.35
CA SER A 280 11.39 -3.54 17.10
C SER A 280 11.43 -3.88 15.61
N PRO A 281 12.37 -4.72 15.14
CA PRO A 281 12.43 -5.15 13.75
C PRO A 281 11.14 -5.83 13.27
N ALA A 282 10.46 -6.59 14.13
CA ALA A 282 9.21 -7.25 13.79
C ALA A 282 8.04 -6.27 13.64
N GLU A 283 7.98 -5.25 14.50
CA GLU A 283 6.99 -4.17 14.40
C GLU A 283 7.21 -3.31 13.16
N ALA A 284 8.46 -2.93 12.88
CA ALA A 284 8.82 -2.21 11.67
C ALA A 284 8.47 -3.02 10.41
N PHE A 285 8.70 -4.34 10.43
CA PHE A 285 8.28 -5.22 9.35
C PHE A 285 6.76 -5.23 9.19
N LEU A 286 6.00 -5.38 10.28
CA LEU A 286 4.53 -5.42 10.24
C LEU A 286 3.93 -4.12 9.67
N LEU A 287 4.53 -2.96 9.98
CA LEU A 287 4.17 -1.67 9.38
C LEU A 287 4.59 -1.55 7.91
N GLY A 288 5.72 -2.13 7.52
CA GLY A 288 6.05 -2.25 6.10
C GLY A 288 5.05 -3.14 5.37
N GLU A 289 4.61 -4.23 5.98
CA GLU A 289 3.65 -5.15 5.39
C GLU A 289 2.23 -4.56 5.28
N ILE A 290 1.80 -3.75 6.25
CA ILE A 290 0.51 -3.04 6.13
C ILE A 290 0.54 -2.07 4.94
N GLN A 291 1.61 -1.26 4.79
CA GLN A 291 1.77 -0.36 3.65
C GLN A 291 1.93 -1.10 2.32
N PHE A 292 2.67 -2.22 2.31
CA PHE A 292 2.80 -3.09 1.13
C PHE A 292 1.42 -3.51 0.63
N SER A 293 0.61 -4.02 1.55
CA SER A 293 -0.72 -4.55 1.27
C SER A 293 -1.65 -3.44 0.76
N PHE A 294 -1.57 -2.25 1.35
CA PHE A 294 -2.33 -1.09 0.91
C PHE A 294 -1.91 -0.61 -0.48
N VAL A 295 -0.61 -0.49 -0.76
CA VAL A 295 -0.09 -0.09 -2.08
C VAL A 295 -0.46 -1.11 -3.16
N VAL A 296 -0.33 -2.40 -2.86
CA VAL A 296 -0.69 -3.50 -3.77
C VAL A 296 -2.18 -3.49 -4.09
N PHE A 297 -3.01 -3.20 -3.10
CA PHE A 297 -4.44 -3.01 -3.28
C PHE A 297 -4.76 -1.75 -4.10
N LEU A 298 -4.30 -0.58 -3.64
CA LEU A 298 -4.70 0.71 -4.18
C LEU A 298 -4.17 0.96 -5.59
N LEU A 299 -2.87 0.70 -5.82
CA LEU A 299 -2.20 0.99 -7.08
C LEU A 299 -2.14 -0.24 -7.99
N GLY A 300 -2.02 -1.44 -7.39
CA GLY A 300 -1.97 -2.71 -8.11
C GLY A 300 -3.32 -3.34 -8.40
N GLU A 301 -4.40 -2.84 -7.79
CA GLU A 301 -5.76 -3.39 -7.89
C GLU A 301 -5.86 -4.86 -7.47
N ALA A 302 -4.89 -5.37 -6.69
CA ALA A 302 -4.92 -6.74 -6.22
C ALA A 302 -5.65 -6.84 -4.88
N LEU A 303 -6.85 -7.44 -4.91
CA LEU A 303 -7.75 -7.55 -3.75
C LEU A 303 -7.15 -8.31 -2.57
N GLU A 304 -6.17 -9.19 -2.81
CA GLU A 304 -5.44 -9.89 -1.75
C GLU A 304 -4.78 -8.91 -0.77
N GLY A 305 -4.23 -7.79 -1.27
CA GLY A 305 -3.68 -6.73 -0.45
C GLY A 305 -4.72 -6.10 0.47
N TRP A 306 -5.97 -5.93 -0.01
CA TRP A 306 -7.07 -5.41 0.81
C TRP A 306 -7.44 -6.37 1.93
N TYR A 307 -7.62 -7.65 1.62
CA TYR A 307 -7.99 -8.64 2.64
C TYR A 307 -6.93 -8.76 3.73
N HIS A 308 -5.65 -8.73 3.35
CA HIS A 308 -4.56 -8.80 4.30
C HIS A 308 -4.42 -7.54 5.15
N TRP A 309 -4.47 -6.35 4.53
CA TRP A 309 -4.48 -5.07 5.22
C TRP A 309 -5.60 -5.01 6.27
N ARG A 310 -6.81 -5.44 5.91
CA ARG A 310 -7.95 -5.55 6.82
C ARG A 310 -7.68 -6.51 7.98
N GLY A 311 -7.07 -7.66 7.69
CA GLY A 311 -6.73 -8.66 8.70
C GLY A 311 -5.77 -8.10 9.75
N ILE A 312 -4.69 -7.45 9.32
CA ILE A 312 -3.71 -6.81 10.21
C ILE A 312 -4.38 -5.69 11.03
N LEU A 313 -5.13 -4.79 10.38
CA LEU A 313 -5.80 -3.69 11.06
C LEU A 313 -6.83 -4.20 12.10
N THR A 314 -7.57 -5.26 11.77
CA THR A 314 -8.53 -5.90 12.69
C THR A 314 -7.84 -6.48 13.91
N LEU A 315 -6.70 -7.17 13.70
CA LEU A 315 -5.89 -7.71 14.79
C LEU A 315 -5.41 -6.58 15.71
N LEU A 316 -4.80 -5.54 15.16
CA LEU A 316 -4.29 -4.40 15.93
C LEU A 316 -5.40 -3.65 16.68
N ALA A 317 -6.56 -3.45 16.06
CA ALA A 317 -7.74 -2.87 16.71
C ALA A 317 -8.36 -3.78 17.79
N SER A 318 -7.99 -5.07 17.83
CA SER A 318 -8.46 -6.05 18.81
C SER A 318 -7.49 -6.29 19.97
N CYS A 319 -6.36 -5.58 20.02
CA CYS A 319 -5.35 -5.71 21.06
C CYS A 319 -5.37 -4.49 22.00
N GLU A 320 -6.14 -4.55 23.08
CA GLU A 320 -6.25 -3.43 24.03
C GLU A 320 -4.97 -3.27 24.85
N LYS A 321 -4.47 -4.37 25.43
CA LYS A 321 -3.25 -4.36 26.24
C LYS A 321 -2.02 -3.94 25.43
N ALA A 322 -1.93 -4.36 24.16
CA ALA A 322 -0.84 -4.03 23.25
C ALA A 322 -0.64 -2.52 23.07
N ILE A 323 -1.67 -1.68 23.22
CA ILE A 323 -1.53 -0.22 23.11
C ILE A 323 -0.59 0.34 24.17
N SER A 324 -0.65 -0.22 25.38
CA SER A 324 0.24 0.14 26.48
C SER A 324 1.60 -0.55 26.43
N GLU A 325 1.67 -1.76 25.86
CA GLU A 325 2.93 -2.51 25.73
C GLU A 325 3.79 -2.03 24.56
N HIS A 326 3.15 -1.55 23.48
CA HIS A 326 3.77 -1.19 22.20
C HIS A 326 3.32 0.22 21.71
N PRO A 327 3.47 1.29 22.52
CA PRO A 327 2.93 2.62 22.17
C PRO A 327 3.55 3.20 20.89
N HIS A 328 4.80 2.87 20.59
CA HIS A 328 5.49 3.29 19.36
C HIS A 328 4.89 2.65 18.11
N LEU A 329 4.53 1.36 18.15
CA LEU A 329 3.84 0.66 17.07
C LEU A 329 2.51 1.34 16.76
N TYR A 330 1.68 1.62 17.77
CA TYR A 330 0.38 2.25 17.57
C TYR A 330 0.52 3.70 17.10
N LYS A 331 1.52 4.44 17.57
CA LYS A 331 1.80 5.79 17.07
C LYS A 331 2.14 5.76 15.59
N ALA A 332 3.05 4.88 15.18
CA ALA A 332 3.43 4.73 13.78
C ALA A 332 2.25 4.22 12.92
N LEU A 333 1.43 3.31 13.44
CA LEU A 333 0.19 2.85 12.79
C LEU A 333 -0.78 4.02 12.52
N ILE A 334 -1.03 4.89 13.51
CA ILE A 334 -1.91 6.05 13.32
C ILE A 334 -1.35 6.99 12.25
N THR A 335 -0.04 7.21 12.21
CA THR A 335 0.60 7.99 11.14
C THR A 335 0.46 7.30 9.78
N CYS A 336 0.62 5.96 9.70
CA CYS A 336 0.40 5.21 8.46
C CYS A 336 -1.04 5.35 7.98
N LEU A 337 -2.03 5.10 8.85
CA LEU A 337 -3.45 5.21 8.51
C LEU A 337 -3.83 6.63 8.08
N TYR A 338 -3.25 7.66 8.70
CA TYR A 338 -3.42 9.03 8.23
C TYR A 338 -2.94 9.17 6.79
N ARG A 339 -1.69 8.78 6.50
CA ARG A 339 -1.09 8.90 5.15
C ARG A 339 -1.87 8.07 4.11
N GLU A 340 -2.24 6.83 4.44
CA GLU A 340 -2.97 5.91 3.57
C GLU A 340 -4.40 6.40 3.27
N LEU A 341 -5.17 6.75 4.30
CA LEU A 341 -6.59 7.08 4.14
C LEU A 341 -6.83 8.54 3.71
N THR A 342 -5.87 9.43 3.96
CA THR A 342 -5.91 10.80 3.44
C THR A 342 -5.29 10.96 2.06
N PHE A 343 -4.57 9.94 1.56
CA PHE A 343 -4.09 9.89 0.19
C PHE A 343 -5.23 10.25 -0.77
N THR A 344 -4.97 11.25 -1.59
CA THR A 344 -5.84 11.61 -2.71
C THR A 344 -5.12 11.12 -3.96
N GLY A 345 -5.60 10.04 -4.57
CA GLY A 345 -5.27 9.74 -5.97
C GLY A 345 -5.74 10.88 -6.88
N ASP A 346 -5.44 10.82 -8.18
CA ASP A 346 -5.93 11.79 -9.17
C ASP A 346 -7.48 11.73 -9.34
N GLU A 347 -8.25 12.05 -8.30
CA GLU A 347 -9.68 12.42 -8.40
C GLU A 347 -9.86 13.74 -9.19
N THR A 348 -8.76 14.34 -9.68
CA THR A 348 -8.74 15.59 -10.45
C THR A 348 -8.49 15.40 -11.95
N THR A 349 -8.33 14.17 -12.45
CA THR A 349 -8.26 13.96 -13.91
C THR A 349 -9.66 13.89 -14.53
N GLU A 350 -10.14 15.09 -14.85
CA GLU A 350 -11.15 15.39 -15.85
C GLU A 350 -12.59 14.91 -15.55
N LYS A 351 -13.41 15.87 -15.14
CA LYS A 351 -14.74 16.02 -15.76
C LYS A 351 -14.53 16.09 -17.28
N LYS A 352 -14.43 14.95 -17.94
CA LYS A 352 -14.51 14.82 -19.38
C LYS A 352 -15.96 14.55 -19.74
N ASP A 353 -16.41 15.36 -20.67
CA ASP A 353 -17.73 15.42 -21.27
C ASP A 353 -18.39 14.05 -21.46
N ASN A 354 -19.66 13.95 -21.03
CA ASN A 354 -20.72 13.05 -21.51
C ASN A 354 -20.30 11.87 -22.43
N ASP A 355 -19.55 10.91 -21.91
CA ASP A 355 -19.53 9.55 -22.45
C ASP A 355 -19.85 8.57 -21.30
N ASP A 356 -20.95 7.84 -21.50
CA ASP A 356 -21.62 6.90 -20.57
C ASP A 356 -20.84 5.59 -20.38
N HIS A 357 -19.53 5.69 -20.16
CA HIS A 357 -18.71 4.59 -19.71
C HIS A 357 -18.29 4.88 -18.28
N GLY A 358 -19.08 4.36 -17.34
CA GLY A 358 -18.83 4.44 -15.91
C GLY A 358 -17.40 4.03 -15.61
N ASP A 359 -16.62 4.97 -15.07
CA ASP A 359 -15.35 4.68 -14.46
C ASP A 359 -15.64 3.93 -13.16
N ASP A 360 -15.66 2.59 -13.23
CA ASP A 360 -15.78 1.65 -12.09
C ASP A 360 -14.49 1.67 -11.22
N SER A 361 -13.82 2.82 -11.13
CA SER A 361 -12.61 3.02 -10.35
C SER A 361 -12.98 3.18 -8.87
N LEU A 362 -12.36 2.36 -8.02
CA LEU A 362 -12.56 2.39 -6.57
C LEU A 362 -12.14 3.74 -6.01
N SER A 363 -13.09 4.50 -5.46
CA SER A 363 -12.77 5.69 -4.68
C SER A 363 -12.42 5.30 -3.25
N MET A 364 -11.50 6.04 -2.64
CA MET A 364 -11.20 5.92 -1.21
C MET A 364 -12.46 6.09 -0.34
N SER A 365 -13.45 6.85 -0.82
CA SER A 365 -14.75 7.03 -0.17
C SER A 365 -15.56 5.73 -0.08
N ASP A 366 -15.41 4.82 -1.04
CA ASP A 366 -16.14 3.56 -1.10
C ASP A 366 -15.77 2.63 0.06
N LEU A 367 -14.58 2.78 0.62
CA LEU A 367 -14.13 2.01 1.79
C LEU A 367 -14.84 2.39 3.08
N PHE A 368 -15.44 3.60 3.14
CA PHE A 368 -16.10 4.14 4.32
C PHE A 368 -17.63 3.92 4.33
N HIS A 369 -18.22 3.52 3.21
CA HIS A 369 -19.67 3.44 3.05
C HIS A 369 -20.15 1.99 2.83
N PRO A 370 -21.24 1.55 3.50
CA PRO A 370 -21.77 0.20 3.32
C PRO A 370 -22.18 -0.05 1.86
N GLY A 371 -21.82 -1.22 1.33
CA GLY A 371 -22.30 -1.68 0.01
C GLY A 371 -21.58 -1.11 -1.22
N SER A 372 -20.62 -0.18 -1.07
CA SER A 372 -19.87 0.35 -2.23
C SER A 372 -18.70 -0.55 -2.64
N PHE A 373 -17.93 -1.06 -1.66
CA PHE A 373 -16.80 -1.96 -1.91
C PHE A 373 -16.93 -3.34 -1.23
N ASP A 374 -17.75 -3.45 -0.19
CA ASP A 374 -17.92 -4.66 0.63
C ASP A 374 -18.86 -5.73 0.00
N GLY A 375 -19.06 -5.69 -1.33
CA GLY A 375 -20.02 -6.48 -2.12
C GLY A 375 -19.88 -8.01 -2.08
N TRP A 376 -18.98 -8.54 -1.25
CA TRP A 376 -18.66 -9.97 -1.16
C TRP A 376 -18.94 -10.58 0.23
N SER A 377 -19.41 -9.79 1.19
CA SER A 377 -19.96 -10.32 2.43
C SER A 377 -21.48 -10.30 2.33
N GLN A 378 -22.13 -11.41 2.67
CA GLN A 378 -23.57 -11.47 2.94
C GLN A 378 -23.91 -10.66 4.20
N ARG A 379 -23.66 -9.36 4.16
CA ARG A 379 -24.05 -8.45 5.21
C ARG A 379 -25.52 -8.17 5.08
N ARG A 380 -26.19 -8.09 6.23
CA ARG A 380 -27.53 -7.54 6.25
C ARG A 380 -27.42 -6.06 5.85
N PRO A 381 -28.44 -5.45 5.22
CA PRO A 381 -28.42 -4.04 4.83
C PRO A 381 -28.05 -3.03 5.93
N ASN A 382 -28.04 -3.46 7.20
CA ASN A 382 -27.77 -2.63 8.37
C ASN A 382 -26.40 -2.91 9.04
N ASP A 383 -25.57 -3.79 8.49
CA ASP A 383 -24.25 -4.04 9.09
C ASP A 383 -23.31 -2.85 8.84
N PRO A 384 -22.54 -2.39 9.84
CA PRO A 384 -21.66 -1.24 9.68
C PRO A 384 -20.52 -1.56 8.70
N ALA A 385 -20.15 -0.59 7.85
CA ALA A 385 -18.98 -0.73 6.97
C ALA A 385 -17.74 -1.16 7.76
N PHE A 386 -16.90 -2.02 7.17
CA PHE A 386 -15.73 -2.57 7.86
C PHE A 386 -14.85 -1.49 8.48
N LEU A 387 -14.52 -0.46 7.70
CA LEU A 387 -13.50 0.51 8.07
C LEU A 387 -13.97 1.44 9.21
N PRO A 388 -15.16 2.08 9.15
CA PRO A 388 -15.68 2.83 10.28
C PRO A 388 -15.77 2.01 11.56
N HIS A 389 -16.26 0.77 11.48
CA HIS A 389 -16.38 -0.10 12.64
C HIS A 389 -15.02 -0.39 13.31
N THR A 390 -14.03 -0.77 12.49
CA THR A 390 -12.69 -1.14 12.97
C THR A 390 -11.94 0.07 13.52
N LEU A 391 -12.03 1.23 12.86
CA LEU A 391 -11.42 2.47 13.33
C LEU A 391 -12.07 2.99 14.61
N SER A 392 -13.40 2.94 14.74
CA SER A 392 -14.09 3.29 15.99
C SER A 392 -13.60 2.43 17.16
N ARG A 393 -13.40 1.13 16.95
CA ARG A 393 -12.84 0.23 17.96
C ARG A 393 -11.40 0.62 18.31
N LEU A 394 -10.54 0.82 17.30
CA LEU A 394 -9.14 1.23 17.50
C LEU A 394 -9.04 2.52 18.31
N PHE A 395 -9.75 3.58 17.91
CA PHE A 395 -9.75 4.86 18.62
C PHE A 395 -10.32 4.74 20.03
N SER A 396 -11.37 3.93 20.23
CA SER A 396 -11.94 3.68 21.57
C SER A 396 -10.93 3.00 22.50
N ASN A 397 -10.17 2.03 22.01
CA ASN A 397 -9.17 1.33 22.79
C ASN A 397 -7.99 2.25 23.12
N ILE A 398 -7.55 3.06 22.16
CA ILE A 398 -6.48 4.06 22.38
C ILE A 398 -6.90 5.07 23.45
N ALA A 399 -8.12 5.60 23.36
CA ALA A 399 -8.65 6.56 24.35
C ALA A 399 -8.69 5.97 25.77
N GLN A 400 -9.01 4.67 25.92
CA GLN A 400 -9.08 3.99 27.21
C GLN A 400 -7.71 3.66 27.81
N ALA A 401 -6.67 3.53 26.99
CA ALA A 401 -5.32 3.21 27.46
C ALA A 401 -4.66 4.33 28.29
N SER A 402 -5.19 5.57 28.23
CA SER A 402 -4.56 6.78 28.80
C SER A 402 -4.64 6.93 30.34
N ASN A 403 -4.98 5.89 31.08
CA ASN A 403 -5.36 6.00 32.49
C ASN A 403 -4.23 6.37 33.47
N ASN A 404 -2.96 6.41 33.04
CA ASN A 404 -1.80 6.46 33.94
C ASN A 404 -0.88 7.69 33.81
N GLY A 405 -1.19 8.67 32.94
CA GLY A 405 -0.37 9.88 32.77
C GLY A 405 0.96 9.67 32.03
N ASP A 406 1.09 8.59 31.26
CA ASP A 406 2.22 8.38 30.36
C ASP A 406 2.16 9.36 29.18
N LYS A 407 3.22 10.14 29.00
CA LYS A 407 3.32 11.15 27.94
C LYS A 407 3.23 10.53 26.53
N ALA A 408 3.78 9.33 26.33
CA ALA A 408 3.74 8.66 25.03
C ALA A 408 2.31 8.22 24.67
N LEU A 409 1.53 7.76 25.66
CA LEU A 409 0.13 7.39 25.46
C LEU A 409 -0.75 8.63 25.25
N MET A 410 -0.48 9.74 25.94
CA MET A 410 -1.17 11.01 25.69
C MET A 410 -0.94 11.51 24.26
N ASP A 411 0.32 11.48 23.78
CA ASP A 411 0.66 11.83 22.39
C ASP A 411 -0.11 10.96 21.38
N LEU A 412 -0.17 9.65 21.64
CA LEU A 412 -0.90 8.70 20.82
C LEU A 412 -2.41 8.99 20.78
N VAL A 413 -3.02 9.32 21.93
CA VAL A 413 -4.44 9.68 22.02
C VAL A 413 -4.74 10.94 21.21
N ASP A 414 -3.91 11.97 21.33
CA ASP A 414 -4.08 13.22 20.60
C ASP A 414 -3.98 12.99 19.08
N ARG A 415 -3.02 12.17 18.62
CA ARG A 415 -2.89 11.77 17.20
C ARG A 415 -4.11 11.01 16.70
N ALA A 416 -4.55 10.02 17.46
CA ALA A 416 -5.71 9.20 17.12
C ALA A 416 -6.98 10.05 17.00
N GLU A 417 -7.17 11.01 17.91
CA GLU A 417 -8.28 11.95 17.88
C GLU A 417 -8.20 12.93 16.70
N GLY A 418 -7.00 13.39 16.35
CA GLY A 418 -6.75 14.19 15.15
C GLY A 418 -7.11 13.44 13.86
N LEU A 419 -6.66 12.18 13.74
CA LEU A 419 -7.01 11.31 12.62
C LEU A 419 -8.53 11.07 12.54
N ARG A 420 -9.16 10.73 13.67
CA ARG A 420 -10.62 10.52 13.75
C ARG A 420 -11.38 11.71 13.17
N LYS A 421 -11.11 12.92 13.65
CA LYS A 421 -11.75 14.16 13.16
C LYS A 421 -11.48 14.42 11.68
N SER A 422 -10.26 14.12 11.21
CA SER A 422 -9.89 14.26 9.80
C SER A 422 -10.75 13.36 8.91
N LEU A 423 -10.88 12.08 9.28
CA LEU A 423 -11.65 11.10 8.52
C LEU A 423 -13.16 11.38 8.56
N GLU A 424 -13.72 11.72 9.73
CA GLU A 424 -15.13 12.12 9.85
C GLU A 424 -15.45 13.31 8.94
N ARG A 425 -14.57 14.32 8.90
CA ARG A 425 -14.74 15.48 8.02
C ARG A 425 -14.60 15.13 6.55
N LYS A 426 -13.59 14.33 6.18
CA LYS A 426 -13.29 13.99 4.78
C LYS A 426 -14.38 13.10 4.16
N PHE A 427 -14.88 12.12 4.92
CA PHE A 427 -15.77 11.08 4.41
C PHE A 427 -17.22 11.19 4.91
N GLY A 428 -17.54 12.14 5.79
CA GLY A 428 -18.90 12.33 6.30
C GLY A 428 -19.42 11.18 7.19
N VAL A 429 -18.51 10.41 7.77
CA VAL A 429 -18.82 9.27 8.66
C VAL A 429 -18.78 9.67 10.14
N SER A 430 -19.37 8.83 11.00
CA SER A 430 -19.20 8.92 12.45
C SER A 430 -18.30 7.78 12.91
N LEU A 431 -17.18 8.13 13.54
CA LEU A 431 -16.19 7.20 14.08
C LEU A 431 -16.21 7.23 15.62
N SER A 432 -17.34 7.64 16.21
CA SER A 432 -17.47 7.87 17.65
C SER A 432 -17.06 6.67 18.48
N SER A 433 -16.32 6.93 19.57
CA SER A 433 -16.08 5.93 20.59
C SER A 433 -17.40 5.58 21.27
N CYS A 434 -17.59 4.33 21.68
CA CYS A 434 -18.77 3.95 22.47
C CYS A 434 -18.74 4.53 23.91
N ILE A 435 -17.89 5.53 24.21
CA ILE A 435 -17.75 6.11 25.54
C ILE A 435 -17.71 7.63 25.40
N ARG A 436 -18.85 8.28 25.70
CA ARG A 436 -18.88 9.73 25.96
C ARG A 436 -17.99 10.01 27.19
N PRO A 437 -16.96 10.87 27.12
CA PRO A 437 -16.48 11.54 28.30
C PRO A 437 -17.59 12.46 28.84
N PRO A 438 -17.64 12.77 30.15
CA PRO A 438 -18.58 13.76 30.66
C PRO A 438 -18.34 15.10 29.97
N GLU A 439 -19.44 15.76 29.60
CA GLU A 439 -19.51 17.03 28.88
C GLU A 439 -18.39 18.00 29.27
N VAL A 440 -17.43 18.20 28.37
CA VAL A 440 -16.65 19.43 28.34
C VAL A 440 -17.39 20.34 27.38
N THR A 441 -17.93 21.42 27.94
CA THR A 441 -18.59 22.51 27.20
C THR A 441 -17.74 22.93 26.01
N ASP A 442 -18.35 23.01 24.84
CA ASP A 442 -17.78 23.63 23.63
C ASP A 442 -17.29 25.06 23.95
N THR A 443 -16.03 25.18 24.34
CA THR A 443 -15.28 26.42 24.19
C THR A 443 -14.47 26.30 22.92
N GLU A 444 -14.81 27.15 21.95
CA GLU A 444 -14.08 27.38 20.71
C GLU A 444 -12.56 27.36 20.95
N GLY A 445 -11.95 26.25 20.59
CA GLY A 445 -10.54 25.96 20.84
C GLY A 445 -10.15 24.64 20.19
N GLY A 446 -10.66 24.37 18.99
CA GLY A 446 -10.25 23.20 18.22
C GLY A 446 -8.79 23.36 17.82
N VAL A 447 -7.95 22.41 18.25
CA VAL A 447 -6.57 22.28 17.75
C VAL A 447 -6.65 22.12 16.23
N PRO A 448 -6.11 23.07 15.44
CA PRO A 448 -6.16 23.00 13.98
C PRO A 448 -5.48 21.73 13.45
N LEU A 449 -5.94 21.24 12.29
CA LEU A 449 -5.32 20.12 11.56
C LEU A 449 -3.81 20.30 11.37
N ASP A 450 -3.37 21.55 11.26
CA ASP A 450 -1.98 22.00 11.04
C ASP A 450 -1.16 22.17 12.33
N ALA A 451 -1.77 21.98 13.50
CA ALA A 451 -1.08 22.11 14.79
C ALA A 451 -0.37 20.81 15.21
N TYR A 452 -0.60 19.73 14.47
CA TYR A 452 0.00 18.44 14.74
C TYR A 452 1.06 18.14 13.67
N ASN A 453 2.33 18.03 14.08
CA ASN A 453 3.41 17.74 13.15
C ASN A 453 3.42 16.23 12.82
N TRP A 454 2.79 15.87 11.70
CA TRP A 454 2.79 14.52 11.14
C TRP A 454 4.14 14.11 10.51
N ASP A 455 5.05 15.08 10.37
CA ASP A 455 6.35 14.94 9.70
C ASP A 455 7.53 14.90 10.69
N ASP A 456 7.35 15.24 11.98
CA ASP A 456 8.40 15.14 13.02
C ASP A 456 8.83 13.69 13.30
N ASP A 457 8.02 12.71 12.91
CA ASP A 457 8.42 11.30 12.84
C ASP A 457 8.99 11.05 11.43
N GLU A 458 10.06 11.77 11.07
CA GLU A 458 10.74 11.62 9.78
C GLU A 458 10.87 10.12 9.49
N ALA A 459 10.39 9.72 8.31
CA ALA A 459 10.63 8.40 7.77
C ALA A 459 12.13 8.07 7.95
N PRO A 460 12.50 6.80 8.17
CA PRO A 460 13.92 6.43 8.14
C PRO A 460 14.51 7.13 6.93
N THR A 461 15.49 8.00 7.17
CA THR A 461 16.26 8.60 6.09
C THR A 461 16.67 7.40 5.27
N LEU A 462 16.20 7.32 4.02
CA LEU A 462 16.83 6.41 3.07
C LEU A 462 18.30 6.69 3.25
N VAL A 463 19.04 5.72 3.78
CA VAL A 463 20.49 5.87 3.90
C VAL A 463 20.94 6.04 2.47
N LEU A 464 21.24 7.29 2.13
CA LEU A 464 21.68 7.77 0.83
C LEU A 464 22.91 6.97 0.37
#